data_AF-A0A366GSR4-F1
#
_entry.id   AF-A0A366GSR4-F1
#
_cell.length_a   1.000
_cell.length_b   1.000
_cell.length_c   1.000
_cell.angle_alpha   90.00
_cell.angle_beta   90.00
_cell.angle_gamma   90.00
#
_symmetry.space_group_name_H-M   'P 1'
#
loop_
_entity.id
_entity.type
_entity.pdbx_description
1 polymer ?
#
loop_
_entity_poly.entity_id
_entity_poly.type
_entity_poly.pdbx_seq_one_letter_code
_entity_poly.pdbx_strand_id
1 'polypeptide(L)' 'MDLTKEQIRTDILKRVQRWADSDAAALAWYRSERIPSLGDRTPEELVNQGRSDEVRAYLAHLSDGGYA' A
#
# COMPACT_ATOMS: atom_id res chain seq x y z
N MET A 1 14.21 -15.67 -4.82
CA MET A 1 13.68 -15.73 -3.45
C MET A 1 12.49 -14.81 -3.43
N ASP A 2 11.31 -15.37 -3.65
CA ASP A 2 10.07 -14.62 -3.69
C ASP A 2 9.77 -14.06 -2.31
N LEU A 3 9.45 -12.76 -2.23
CA LEU A 3 9.09 -12.12 -0.97
C LEU A 3 7.77 -12.70 -0.46
N THR A 4 7.69 -13.01 0.82
CA THR A 4 6.43 -13.49 1.41
C THR A 4 5.40 -12.35 1.45
N LYS A 5 4.11 -12.69 1.46
CA LYS A 5 3.03 -11.70 1.60
C LYS A 5 3.19 -10.82 2.85
N GLU A 6 3.76 -11.35 3.93
CA GLU A 6 4.05 -10.62 5.15
C GLU A 6 5.17 -9.58 4.97
N GLN A 7 6.23 -9.94 4.25
CA GLN A 7 7.29 -9.00 3.88
C GLN A 7 6.75 -7.90 2.95
N ILE A 8 5.90 -8.26 1.99
CA ILE A 8 5.24 -7.32 1.09
C ILE A 8 4.33 -6.35 1.87
N ARG A 9 3.48 -6.86 2.77
CA ARG A 9 2.65 -6.04 3.66
C ARG A 9 3.50 -5.04 4.43
N THR A 10 4.54 -5.52 5.11
CA THR A 10 5.43 -4.69 5.93
C THR A 10 6.09 -3.58 5.11
N ASP A 11 6.54 -3.92 3.91
CA ASP A 11 7.13 -2.99 2.95
C ASP A 11 6.13 -1.92 2.47
N ILE A 12 4.86 -2.27 2.25
CA ILE A 12 3.79 -1.31 1.92
C ILE A 12 3.49 -0.40 3.12
N LEU A 13 3.33 -0.97 4.32
CA LEU A 13 3.05 -0.20 5.55
C LEU A 13 4.14 0.84 5.83
N LYS A 14 5.43 0.49 5.65
CA LYS A 14 6.54 1.43 5.79
C LYS A 14 6.48 2.62 4.82
N ARG A 15 5.92 2.45 3.62
CA ARG A 15 5.74 3.57 2.68
C ARG A 15 4.58 4.47 3.09
N VAL A 16 3.50 3.86 3.56
CA VAL A 16 2.30 4.55 4.05
C VAL A 16 2.61 5.35 5.33
N GLN A 17 3.46 4.83 6.22
CA GLN A 17 3.90 5.52 7.44
C GLN A 17 4.52 6.91 7.20
N ARG A 18 4.95 7.24 5.97
CA ARG A 18 5.45 8.60 5.69
C ARG A 18 4.38 9.68 5.78
N TRP A 19 3.11 9.31 5.60
CA TRP A 19 1.97 10.21 5.65
C TRP A 19 0.83 9.73 6.56
N ALA A 20 0.90 8.49 7.05
CA ALA A 20 0.05 8.02 8.13
C ALA A 20 0.63 8.40 9.49
N ASP A 21 -0.22 8.89 10.39
CA ASP A 21 0.14 9.40 11.71
C ASP A 21 0.69 8.31 12.66
N SER A 22 0.41 7.03 12.39
CA SER A 22 0.79 5.89 13.23
C SER A 22 0.75 4.57 12.45
N ASP A 23 1.42 3.54 12.98
CA ASP A 23 1.38 2.18 12.40
C ASP A 23 -0.05 1.62 12.33
N ALA A 24 -0.86 1.87 13.36
CA ALA A 24 -2.28 1.51 13.36
C ALA A 24 -3.08 2.22 12.26
N ALA A 25 -2.77 3.48 11.96
CA ALA A 25 -3.40 4.23 10.87
C ALA A 25 -2.96 3.69 9.50
N ALA A 26 -1.68 3.35 9.34
CA ALA A 26 -1.17 2.71 8.13
C ALA A 26 -1.83 1.34 7.90
N LEU A 27 -2.01 0.55 8.96
CA LEU A 27 -2.69 -0.74 8.88
C LEU A 27 -4.19 -0.59 8.59
N ALA A 28 -4.85 0.40 9.19
CA ALA A 28 -6.24 0.71 8.89
C ALA A 28 -6.41 1.08 7.41
N TRP A 29 -5.55 1.96 6.88
CA TRP A 29 -5.55 2.29 5.46
C TRP A 29 -5.32 1.06 4.58
N TYR A 30 -4.33 0.22 4.92
CA TYR A 30 -4.00 -1.00 4.17
C TYR A 30 -5.18 -1.98 4.04
N ARG A 31 -6.05 -2.04 5.06
CA ARG A 31 -7.18 -2.98 5.14
C ARG A 31 -8.51 -2.40 4.71
N SER A 32 -8.69 -1.08 4.83
CA SER A 32 -10.00 -0.43 4.65
C SER A 32 -10.05 0.52 3.47
N GLU A 33 -8.93 1.12 3.07
CA GLU A 33 -8.92 2.02 1.92
C GLU A 33 -9.07 1.23 0.63
N ARG A 34 -10.07 1.58 -0.18
CA ARG A 34 -10.18 1.06 -1.55
C ARG A 34 -9.49 2.01 -2.50
N ILE A 35 -8.72 1.47 -3.43
CA ILE A 35 -8.06 2.26 -4.47
C ILE A 35 -8.89 2.14 -5.76
N PRO A 36 -9.69 3.15 -6.14
CA PRO A 36 -10.60 3.05 -7.28
C PRO A 36 -9.85 2.78 -8.59
N SER A 37 -8.67 3.40 -8.76
CA SER A 37 -7.80 3.22 -9.93
C SER A 37 -7.23 1.81 -10.07
N LEU A 38 -7.27 0.99 -9.01
CA LEU A 38 -6.79 -0.40 -9.03
C LEU A 38 -7.95 -1.41 -8.94
N GLY A 39 -9.13 -1.02 -9.43
CA GLY A 39 -10.32 -1.87 -9.50
C GLY A 39 -11.13 -1.90 -8.20
N ASP A 40 -11.12 -0.80 -7.44
CA ASP A 40 -11.84 -0.62 -6.18
C ASP A 40 -11.47 -1.70 -5.12
N ARG A 41 -10.17 -2.02 -5.04
CA ARG A 41 -9.64 -3.03 -4.11
C ARG A 41 -8.78 -2.39 -3.04
N THR A 42 -8.72 -3.05 -1.89
CA THR A 42 -7.80 -2.64 -0.83
C THR A 42 -6.38 -3.12 -1.13
N PRO A 43 -5.36 -2.45 -0.56
CA PRO A 43 -3.98 -2.92 -0.63
C PRO A 43 -3.82 -4.38 -0.20
N GLU A 44 -4.51 -4.81 0.86
CA GLU A 44 -4.52 -6.20 1.31
C GLU A 44 -5.01 -7.18 0.25
N GLU A 45 -6.12 -6.86 -0.40
CA GLU A 45 -6.70 -7.68 -1.48
C GLU A 45 -5.75 -7.79 -2.68
N LEU A 46 -5.10 -6.68 -3.05
CA LEU A 46 -4.15 -6.64 -4.16
C LEU A 46 -2.90 -7.47 -3.86
N VAL A 47 -2.33 -7.36 -2.65
CA VAL A 47 -1.21 -8.21 -2.21
C VAL A 47 -1.60 -9.68 -2.20
N ASN A 48 -2.82 -9.99 -1.77
CA ASN A 48 -3.32 -11.36 -1.79
C ASN A 48 -3.44 -11.95 -3.19
N GLN A 49 -3.73 -11.12 -4.20
CA GLN A 49 -3.79 -11.47 -5.61
C GLN A 49 -2.42 -11.46 -6.32
N GLY A 50 -1.32 -11.18 -5.61
CA GLY A 50 0.02 -11.05 -6.21
C GLY A 50 0.23 -9.72 -6.97
N ARG A 51 -0.70 -8.78 -6.83
CA ARG A 51 -0.71 -7.45 -7.49
C ARG A 51 -0.07 -6.37 -6.62
N SER A 52 0.94 -6.75 -5.83
CA SER A 52 1.61 -5.83 -4.90
C SER A 52 2.41 -4.74 -5.59
N ASP A 53 2.85 -4.98 -6.83
CA ASP A 53 3.58 -3.99 -7.61
C ASP A 53 2.72 -2.78 -7.96
N GLU A 54 1.44 -3.01 -8.29
CA GLU A 54 0.47 -1.94 -8.56
C GLU A 54 0.25 -1.03 -7.34
N VAL A 55 0.20 -1.62 -6.14
CA VAL A 55 0.11 -0.85 -4.88
C VAL A 55 1.36 0.01 -4.68
N ARG A 56 2.54 -0.54 -4.94
CA ARG A 56 3.81 0.21 -4.82
C ARG A 56 3.88 1.35 -5.83
N ALA A 57 3.48 1.12 -7.08
CA ALA A 57 3.43 2.14 -8.11
C ALA A 57 2.44 3.26 -7.74
N TYR A 58 1.26 2.90 -7.22
CA TYR A 58 0.29 3.86 -6.71
C TYR A 58 0.86 4.73 -5.57
N LEU A 59 1.52 4.11 -4.58
CA LEU A 59 2.15 4.85 -3.48
C LEU A 59 3.33 5.71 -3.94
N ALA A 60 4.08 5.28 -4.96
CA ALA A 60 5.14 6.08 -5.56
C ALA A 60 4.55 7.33 -6.22
N HIS A 61 3.45 7.19 -6.97
CA HIS A 61 2.76 8.33 -7.57
C HIS A 61 2.19 9.31 -6.54
N LEU A 62 1.61 8.80 -5.44
CA LEU A 62 1.18 9.65 -4.32
C LEU A 62 2.33 10.40 -3.66
N SER A 63 3.51 9.78 -3.58
CA SER A 63 4.71 10.42 -3.04
C SER A 63 5.29 11.48 -4.00
N ASP A 64 5.16 11.26 -5.30
CA ASP A 64 5.60 12.18 -6.37
C ASP A 64 4.73 13.45 -6.42
N GLY A 65 3.42 13.33 -6.15
CA GLY A 65 2.51 14.48 -6.03
C GLY A 65 2.62 15.29 -4.73
N GLY A 66 3.52 14.91 -3.81
CA GLY A 66 3.68 15.49 -2.48
C GLY A 66 4.91 16.36 -2.27
N TYR A 67 5.61 16.75 -3.34
CA TYR A 67 6.67 17.76 -3.31
C TYR A 67 6.43 18.84 -4.37
N ALA A 68 5.72 19.89 -3.97
CA ALA A 68 5.98 21.27 -4.38
C ALA A 68 5.50 22.20 -3.26
#